data_AF-A0A8B3LIM0-F1
#
_entry.id   AF-A0A8B3LIM0-F1
#
_cell.length_a   1.000
_cell.length_b   1.000
_cell.length_c   1.000
_cell.angle_alpha   90.00
_cell.angle_beta   90.00
_cell.angle_gamma   90.00
#
_symmetry.space_group_name_H-M   'P 1'
#
loop_
_entity.id
_entity.type
_entity.pdbx_description
1 polymer ?
#
loop_
_entity_poly.entity_id
_entity_poly.type
_entity_poly.pdbx_seq_one_letter_code
_entity_poly.pdbx_strand_id
1 'polypeptide(L)' 'MNLIRNYRNWRVYRETVTELGRLSNRQLHDLGIVRDEIKIIARQAI' A
#
# COMPACT_ATOMS: atom_id res chain seq x y z
N MET A 1 10.35 17.65 -12.74
CA MET A 1 10.33 16.72 -11.57
C MET A 1 9.85 17.50 -10.35
N ASN A 2 8.74 17.14 -9.70
CA ASN A 2 8.26 17.85 -8.50
C ASN A 2 8.66 17.05 -7.25
N LEU A 3 9.72 17.48 -6.55
CA LEU A 3 10.27 16.78 -5.38
C LEU A 3 9.23 16.59 -4.25
N ILE A 4 8.41 17.61 -4.00
CA ILE A 4 7.37 17.56 -2.96
C ILE A 4 6.34 16.48 -3.32
N ARG A 5 5.91 16.43 -4.59
CA ARG A 5 4.98 15.40 -5.08
C ARG A 5 5.61 14.01 -4.97
N ASN A 6 6.86 13.85 -5.40
CA ASN A 6 7.56 12.56 -5.33
C ASN A 6 7.69 12.05 -3.89
N TYR A 7 8.01 12.93 -2.94
CA TYR A 7 8.09 12.58 -1.52
C TYR A 7 6.73 12.16 -0.95
N ARG A 8 5.66 12.91 -1.26
CA ARG A 8 4.29 12.56 -0.84
C ARG A 8 3.89 11.19 -1.37
N ASN A 9 4.11 10.94 -2.66
CA ASN A 9 3.81 9.67 -3.32
C ASN A 9 4.56 8.49 -2.68
N TRP A 10 5.85 8.67 -2.40
CA TRP A 10 6.65 7.68 -1.69
C TRP A 10 6.13 7.40 -0.28
N ARG A 11 5.72 8.44 0.44
CA ARG A 11 5.18 8.31 1.80
C ARG A 11 3.89 7.50 1.80
N VAL A 12 2.93 7.84 0.93
CA VAL A 12 1.65 7.13 0.78
C VAL A 12 1.89 5.66 0.45
N TYR A 13 2.73 5.37 -0.55
CA TYR A 13 3.08 4.00 -0.90
C TYR A 13 3.60 3.20 0.31
N ARG A 14 4.58 3.77 1.04
CA ARG A 14 5.21 3.11 2.19
C ARG A 14 4.21 2.89 3.32
N GLU A 15 3.34 3.85 3.57
CA GLU A 15 2.27 3.75 4.57
C GLU A 15 1.31 2.62 4.21
N THR A 16 0.76 2.60 2.98
CA THR A 16 -0.15 1.54 2.52
C THR A 16 0.49 0.15 2.61
N VAL A 17 1.74 -0.01 2.17
CA VAL A 17 2.45 -1.30 2.27
C VAL A 17 2.62 -1.72 3.73
N THR A 18 2.94 -0.78 4.62
CA THR A 18 3.15 -1.07 6.05
C THR A 18 1.85 -1.45 6.74
N GLU A 19 0.77 -0.72 6.49
CA GLU A 19 -0.54 -0.95 7.11
C GLU A 19 -1.15 -2.26 6.66
N LEU A 20 -1.27 -2.49 5.34
CA LEU A 20 -1.77 -3.77 4.82
C LEU A 20 -0.82 -4.92 5.19
N GLY A 21 0.49 -4.64 5.22
CA GLY A 21 1.54 -5.57 5.64
C GLY A 21 1.40 -6.10 7.07
N ARG A 22 0.76 -5.34 7.97
CA ARG A 22 0.50 -5.75 9.36
C ARG A 22 -0.72 -6.64 9.53
N LEU A 23 -1.63 -6.66 8.56
CA LEU A 23 -2.84 -7.48 8.61
C LEU A 23 -2.51 -8.97 8.43
N SER A 24 -3.19 -9.85 9.15
CA SER A 24 -3.09 -11.30 8.90
C SER A 24 -3.67 -11.68 7.53
N ASN A 25 -3.34 -12.87 7.03
CA ASN A 25 -3.91 -13.36 5.77
C ASN A 25 -5.44 -13.45 5.81
N ARG A 26 -6.03 -13.76 6.98
CA ARG A 26 -7.48 -13.75 7.16
C ARG A 26 -8.05 -12.35 7.05
N GLN A 27 -7.47 -11.37 7.74
CA GLN A 27 -7.92 -9.97 7.66
C GLN A 27 -7.81 -9.41 6.25
N LEU A 28 -6.75 -9.76 5.51
CA LEU A 28 -6.65 -9.40 4.10
C LEU A 28 -7.72 -10.07 3.25
N HIS A 29 -7.96 -11.36 3.47
CA HIS A 29 -9.02 -12.10 2.77
C HIS A 29 -10.41 -11.54 3.06
N ASP A 30 -10.68 -11.09 4.29
CA ASP A 30 -11.94 -10.44 4.67
C ASP A 30 -12.14 -9.09 3.94
N LEU A 31 -11.04 -8.44 3.53
CA LEU A 31 -11.04 -7.23 2.69
C LEU A 31 -11.05 -7.56 1.18
N GLY A 32 -11.01 -8.83 0.80
CA GLY A 32 -10.87 -9.27 -0.59
C GLY A 32 -9.50 -8.99 -1.19
N ILE A 33 -8.44 -8.88 -0.37
CA ILE A 33 -7.07 -8.58 -0.78
C ILE A 33 -6.22 -9.84 -0.66
N VAL A 34 -5.42 -10.14 -1.69
CA VAL A 34 -4.33 -11.12 -1.60
C VAL A 34 -3.04 -10.43 -1.17
N ARG A 35 -2.25 -11.07 -0.30
CA ARG A 35 -1.00 -10.47 0.24
C ARG A 35 -0.02 -10.01 -0.85
N ASP A 36 0.05 -10.73 -1.97
CA ASP A 36 0.93 -10.37 -3.09
C ASP A 36 0.48 -9.10 -3.83
N GLU A 37 -0.81 -8.74 -3.72
CA GLU A 37 -1.40 -7.56 -4.36
C GLU A 37 -1.12 -6.27 -3.57
N ILE A 38 -0.66 -6.34 -2.32
CA ILE A 38 -0.38 -5.16 -1.48
C ILE A 38 0.49 -4.13 -2.20
N LYS A 39 1.52 -4.58 -2.92
CA LYS A 39 2.41 -3.68 -3.68
C LYS A 39 1.72 -3.04 -4.88
N ILE A 40 0.77 -3.73 -5.51
CA ILE A 40 0.00 -3.23 -6.65
C ILE A 40 -1.01 -2.19 -6.14
N ILE A 41 -1.77 -2.53 -5.10
CA ILE A 41 -2.73 -1.64 -4.45
C ILE A 41 -2.05 -0.37 -3.94
N ALA A 42 -0.88 -0.50 -3.28
CA ALA A 42 -0.12 0.66 -2.81
C ALA A 42 0.35 1.58 -3.94
N ARG A 43 0.58 1.06 -5.16
CA ARG A 43 0.89 1.90 -6.34
C ARG A 43 -0.35 2.60 -6.91
N GLN A 44 -1.52 1.99 -6.78
CA GLN A 44 -2.80 2.57 -7.22
C GLN A 44 -3.29 3.70 -6.30
N ALA A 45 -2.81 3.75 -5.05
CA ALA A 45 -3.17 4.77 -4.06
C ALA A 45 -2.43 6.12 -4.23
N ILE A 46 -1.53 6.23 -5.22
CA ILE A 46 -0.67 7.40 -5.49
C ILE A 46 -1.21 8.21 -6.65
#